data_AF-M6HBU2-F1
#
_entry.id   AF-M6HBU2-F1
#
_cell.length_a   1.000
_cell.length_b   1.000
_cell.length_c   1.000
_cell.angle_alpha   90.00
_cell.angle_beta   90.00
_cell.angle_gamma   90.00
#
_symmetry.space_group_name_H-M   'P 1'
#
loop_
_entity.id
_entity.type
_entity.pdbx_description
1 polymer ?
#
loop_
_entity_poly.entity_id
_entity_poly.type
_entity_poly.pdbx_seq_one_letter_code
_entity_poly.pdbx_strand_id
1 'polypeptide(L)'
;MSLIRSFPLTNREKIKILILGKKELPPASMEVQTQRSEISKRIGVSESSVYLLNQVHGDGVVDLKTSKNLSFPEGDAWIGEELNQILCIKTADCMPLFFGLLKALSL
;
A
#
# COMPACT_ATOMS: atom_id res chain seq x y z
N MET A 1 16.10 -8.30 3.46
CA MET A 1 14.99 -9.10 4.03
C MET A 1 13.83 -8.17 4.17
N SER A 2 12.74 -8.43 3.46
CA SER A 2 11.52 -7.65 3.62
C SER A 2 11.02 -7.77 5.06
N LEU A 3 10.72 -6.64 5.68
CA LEU A 3 10.10 -6.65 7.00
C LEU A 3 8.61 -6.82 6.80
N ILE A 4 8.05 -7.91 7.33
CA ILE A 4 6.61 -8.14 7.39
C ILE A 4 6.18 -8.09 8.85
N ARG A 5 5.25 -7.19 9.14
CA ARG A 5 4.55 -7.13 10.43
C ARG A 5 3.07 -7.34 10.20
N SER A 6 2.44 -8.12 11.06
CA SER A 6 1.00 -8.40 11.00
C SER A 6 0.36 -7.94 12.31
N PHE A 7 -0.73 -7.20 12.19
CA PHE A 7 -1.51 -6.67 13.31
C PHE A 7 -2.93 -7.21 13.19
N PRO A 8 -3.43 -7.98 14.16
CA PRO A 8 -4.80 -8.47 14.12
C PRO A 8 -5.78 -7.29 14.25
N LEU A 9 -6.82 -7.28 13.42
CA LEU A 9 -7.94 -6.34 13.55
C LEU A 9 -9.15 -7.03 14.19
N THR A 10 -9.46 -8.23 13.73
CA THR A 10 -10.50 -9.11 14.28
C THR A 10 -9.96 -10.54 14.31
N ASN A 11 -10.77 -11.51 14.73
CA ASN A 11 -10.38 -12.93 14.68
C ASN A 11 -10.12 -13.44 13.25
N ARG A 12 -10.56 -12.71 12.21
CA ARG A 12 -10.43 -13.11 10.80
C ARG A 12 -9.62 -12.13 9.96
N GLU A 13 -9.52 -10.87 10.39
CA GLU A 13 -8.89 -9.80 9.62
C GLU A 13 -7.59 -9.35 10.29
N LYS A 14 -6.62 -8.99 9.46
CA LYS A 14 -5.33 -8.46 9.91
C LYS A 14 -4.81 -7.43 8.93
N ILE A 15 -4.18 -6.38 9.45
CA ILE A 15 -3.35 -5.48 8.66
C ILE A 15 -1.97 -6.09 8.55
N LYS A 16 -1.43 -6.09 7.33
CA LYS A 16 -0.04 -6.44 7.08
C LYS A 16 0.70 -5.19 6.62
N ILE A 17 1.80 -4.88 7.29
CA ILE A 17 2.74 -3.85 6.87
C ILE A 17 3.95 -4.55 6.28
N LEU A 18 4.26 -4.22 5.02
CA LEU A 18 5.40 -4.72 4.27
C LEU A 18 6.33 -3.57 3.95
N ILE A 19 7.60 -3.70 4.32
CA ILE A 19 8.65 -2.73 3.97
C ILE A 19 9.58 -3.36 2.94
N LEU A 20 9.68 -2.70 1.78
CA LEU A 20 10.55 -3.07 0.68
C LEU A 20 11.59 -1.96 0.48
N GLY A 21 12.87 -2.27 0.74
CA GLY A 21 13.97 -1.33 0.56
C GLY A 21 14.63 -1.49 -0.82
N LYS A 22 15.76 -0.80 -1.03
CA LYS A 22 16.53 -0.85 -2.29
C LYS A 22 16.96 -2.25 -2.73
N LYS A 23 17.14 -3.18 -1.77
CA LYS A 23 17.49 -4.57 -2.08
C LYS A 23 16.29 -5.34 -2.62
N GLU A 24 15.10 -5.01 -2.14
CA GLU A 24 13.85 -5.66 -2.54
C GLU A 24 13.24 -5.02 -3.78
N LEU A 25 13.30 -3.69 -3.91
CA LEU A 25 12.86 -2.91 -5.07
C LEU A 25 14.05 -2.14 -5.66
N PRO A 26 14.78 -2.72 -6.62
CA PRO A 26 15.99 -2.11 -7.16
C PRO A 26 15.69 -0.83 -7.96
N PRO A 27 16.64 0.12 -8.09
CA PRO A 27 16.45 1.38 -8.80
C PRO A 27 16.04 1.25 -10.26
N ALA A 28 16.33 0.12 -10.92
CA ALA A 28 15.82 -0.17 -12.26
C ALA A 28 14.27 -0.18 -12.34
N SER A 29 13.59 -0.19 -11.19
CA SER A 29 12.13 -0.11 -11.05
C SER A 29 11.61 1.31 -10.78
N MET A 30 12.24 2.38 -11.29
CA MET A 30 11.65 3.73 -11.12
C MET A 30 10.29 3.87 -11.84
N GLU A 31 10.05 3.08 -12.88
CA GLU A 31 8.78 3.02 -13.60
C GLU A 31 7.66 2.38 -12.77
N VAL A 32 6.51 3.03 -12.71
CA VAL A 32 5.34 2.61 -11.91
C VAL A 32 4.93 1.18 -12.21
N GLN A 33 4.93 0.80 -13.50
CA GLN A 33 4.52 -0.55 -13.91
C GLN A 33 5.52 -1.62 -13.46
N THR A 34 6.82 -1.31 -13.48
CA THR A 34 7.86 -2.20 -12.97
C THR A 34 7.74 -2.37 -11.45
N GLN A 35 7.52 -1.28 -10.70
CA GLN A 35 7.27 -1.35 -9.25
C GLN A 35 6.10 -2.27 -8.95
N ARG A 36 4.98 -2.07 -9.67
CA ARG A 36 3.77 -2.85 -9.51
C ARG A 36 4.00 -4.34 -9.73
N SER A 37 4.64 -4.71 -10.83
CA SER A 37 5.02 -6.10 -11.13
C SER A 37 5.92 -6.70 -10.04
N GLU A 38 6.94 -5.96 -9.60
CA GLU A 38 7.88 -6.47 -8.60
C GLU A 38 7.23 -6.67 -7.22
N ILE A 39 6.35 -5.75 -6.81
CA ILE A 39 5.53 -5.85 -5.59
C ILE A 39 4.57 -7.04 -5.69
N SER A 40 3.83 -7.13 -6.79
CA SER A 40 2.88 -8.21 -7.08
C SER A 40 3.54 -9.58 -6.96
N LYS A 41 4.68 -9.80 -7.63
CA LYS A 41 5.44 -11.06 -7.59
C LYS A 41 5.92 -11.41 -6.19
N ARG A 42 6.37 -10.44 -5.40
CA ARG A 42 6.89 -10.68 -4.03
C ARG A 42 5.80 -11.04 -3.04
N ILE A 43 4.62 -10.43 -3.17
CA ILE A 43 3.50 -10.65 -2.26
C ILE A 43 2.65 -11.84 -2.71
N GLY A 44 2.67 -12.18 -4.01
CA GLY A 44 1.84 -13.23 -4.59
C GLY A 44 0.39 -12.77 -4.80
N VAL A 45 0.20 -11.53 -5.25
CA VAL A 45 -1.13 -10.93 -5.53
C VAL A 45 -1.20 -10.44 -6.96
N SER A 46 -2.41 -10.22 -7.49
CA SER A 46 -2.58 -9.57 -8.79
C SER A 46 -1.99 -8.15 -8.79
N GLU A 47 -1.40 -7.72 -9.92
CA GLU A 47 -0.97 -6.33 -10.11
C GLU A 47 -2.13 -5.33 -9.93
N SER A 48 -3.36 -5.75 -10.25
CA SER A 48 -4.57 -4.94 -10.05
C SER A 48 -4.92 -4.71 -8.59
N SER A 49 -4.33 -5.46 -7.66
CA SER A 49 -4.51 -5.30 -6.21
C SER A 49 -3.46 -4.40 -5.57
N VAL A 50 -2.46 -3.95 -6.33
CA VAL A 50 -1.42 -3.02 -5.88
C VAL A 50 -1.85 -1.61 -6.22
N TYR A 51 -1.69 -0.64 -5.32
CA TYR A 51 -2.07 0.76 -5.54
C TYR A 51 -0.88 1.67 -5.22
N LEU A 52 -0.49 2.49 -6.20
CA LEU A 52 0.68 3.36 -6.15
C LEU A 52 0.25 4.81 -6.36
N LEU A 53 0.89 5.75 -5.67
CA LEU A 53 0.64 7.19 -5.77
C LEU A 53 1.76 7.93 -6.48
N ASN A 54 1.36 8.95 -7.24
CA ASN A 54 2.22 10.06 -7.59
C ASN A 54 2.25 11.05 -6.41
N GLN A 55 3.13 10.78 -5.44
CA GLN A 55 3.30 11.61 -4.25
C GLN A 55 3.95 12.94 -4.60
N VAL A 56 3.33 14.03 -4.15
CA VAL A 56 3.74 15.41 -4.44
C VAL A 56 4.07 16.20 -3.18
N HIS A 57 4.16 15.53 -2.02
CA HIS A 57 4.40 16.14 -0.71
C HIS A 57 3.32 17.15 -0.29
N GLY A 58 2.07 16.90 -0.70
CA GLY A 58 0.89 17.63 -0.28
C GLY A 58 0.14 16.93 0.85
N ASP A 59 -1.16 17.25 0.96
CA ASP A 59 -2.11 16.70 1.93
C ASP A 59 -3.26 15.92 1.27
N GLY A 60 -3.15 15.66 -0.05
CA GLY A 60 -4.17 14.97 -0.83
C GLY A 60 -4.34 13.51 -0.39
N VAL A 61 -5.59 13.13 -0.11
CA VAL A 61 -5.98 11.75 0.22
C VAL A 61 -6.77 11.17 -0.94
N VAL A 62 -6.36 10.01 -1.45
CA VAL A 62 -7.06 9.31 -2.53
C VAL A 62 -7.92 8.18 -1.97
N ASP A 63 -9.21 8.20 -2.30
CA ASP A 63 -10.17 7.16 -1.94
C ASP A 63 -10.17 6.03 -2.98
N LEU A 64 -9.88 4.81 -2.52
CA LEU A 64 -9.92 3.59 -3.31
C LEU A 64 -11.23 3.36 -4.07
N LYS A 65 -12.38 3.73 -3.49
CA LYS A 65 -13.70 3.56 -4.12
C LYS A 65 -13.82 4.35 -5.42
N THR A 66 -13.08 5.45 -5.52
CA THR A 66 -13.07 6.33 -6.69
C THR A 66 -11.88 6.11 -7.61
N SER A 67 -10.86 5.40 -7.11
CA SER A 67 -9.64 5.11 -7.85
C SER A 67 -9.85 3.99 -8.85
N LYS A 68 -9.37 4.19 -10.08
CA LYS A 68 -9.37 3.13 -11.09
C LYS A 68 -8.22 2.17 -10.82
N ASN A 69 -8.47 0.87 -11.01
CA ASN A 69 -7.41 -0.14 -11.00
C ASN A 69 -6.26 0.27 -11.93
N LEU A 70 -5.02 0.02 -11.50
CA LEU A 70 -3.78 0.34 -12.24
C LEU A 70 -3.53 1.85 -12.49
N SER A 71 -4.39 2.75 -11.99
CA SER A 71 -4.13 4.19 -12.07
C SER A 71 -2.93 4.60 -11.21
N PHE A 72 -2.45 5.82 -11.47
CA PHE A 72 -1.35 6.47 -10.75
C PHE A 72 -1.74 7.92 -10.39
N PRO A 73 -2.73 8.09 -9.50
CA PRO A 73 -3.25 9.41 -9.17
C PRO A 73 -2.25 10.20 -8.33
N GLU A 74 -2.37 11.52 -8.40
CA GLU A 74 -1.69 12.45 -7.50
C GLU A 74 -2.28 12.37 -6.08
N GLY A 75 -1.41 12.34 -5.07
CA GLY A 75 -1.80 12.34 -3.66
C GLY A 75 -0.73 11.74 -2.76
N ASP A 76 -0.88 11.93 -1.45
CA ASP A 76 0.12 11.59 -0.43
C ASP A 76 -0.42 10.63 0.64
N ALA A 77 -1.68 10.21 0.52
CA ALA A 77 -2.28 9.16 1.33
C ALA A 77 -3.32 8.35 0.56
N TRP A 78 -3.52 7.10 0.99
CA TRP A 78 -4.63 6.26 0.57
C TRP A 78 -5.64 6.11 1.71
N ILE A 79 -6.91 6.00 1.35
CA ILE A 79 -7.97 5.52 2.24
C ILE A 79 -8.82 4.46 1.53
N GLY A 80 -9.24 3.45 2.28
CA GLY A 80 -10.18 2.43 1.81
C GLY A 80 -10.44 1.36 2.86
N GLU A 81 -11.41 0.50 2.58
CA GLU A 81 -11.90 -0.55 3.50
C GLU A 81 -11.89 -1.94 2.86
N GLU A 82 -11.55 -2.01 1.57
CA GLU A 82 -11.61 -3.22 0.76
C GLU A 82 -10.47 -4.19 1.15
N LEU A 83 -10.84 -5.46 1.33
CA LEU A 83 -9.88 -6.50 1.66
C LEU A 83 -8.98 -6.86 0.48
N ASN A 84 -7.81 -7.40 0.79
CA ASN A 84 -6.84 -7.93 -0.18
C ASN A 84 -6.28 -6.89 -1.15
N GLN A 85 -6.28 -5.61 -0.76
CA GLN A 85 -5.62 -4.54 -1.48
C GLN A 85 -4.31 -4.15 -0.80
N ILE A 86 -3.33 -3.75 -1.60
CA ILE A 86 -2.00 -3.33 -1.16
C ILE A 86 -1.86 -1.85 -1.43
N LEU A 87 -1.95 -1.04 -0.38
CA LEU A 87 -1.81 0.41 -0.44
C LEU A 87 -0.35 0.77 -0.21
N CYS A 88 0.29 1.30 -1.25
CA CYS A 88 1.71 1.61 -1.19
C CYS A 88 1.92 3.10 -0.96
N ILE A 89 2.80 3.42 0.00
CA ILE A 89 3.38 4.74 0.21
C ILE A 89 4.89 4.63 0.05
N LYS A 90 5.51 5.53 -0.72
CA LYS A 90 6.97 5.60 -0.87
C LYS A 90 7.49 6.64 0.12
N THR A 91 8.62 6.33 0.74
CA THR A 91 9.32 7.27 1.61
C THR A 91 10.83 7.06 1.52
N ALA A 92 11.56 8.18 1.60
CA ALA A 92 12.95 8.25 1.97
C ALA A 92 13.04 9.42 2.96
N ASP A 93 13.27 9.13 4.24
CA ASP A 93 13.30 10.05 5.39
C ASP A 93 11.94 10.57 5.90
N CYS A 94 10.90 10.68 5.05
CA CYS A 94 9.55 11.02 5.52
C CYS A 94 8.96 9.93 6.43
N MET A 95 8.11 10.31 7.38
CA MET A 95 7.48 9.35 8.30
C MET A 95 6.24 8.70 7.66
N PRO A 96 6.23 7.38 7.38
CA PRO A 96 5.02 6.72 6.94
C PRO A 96 4.07 6.49 8.13
N LEU A 97 2.81 6.86 7.97
CA LEU A 97 1.76 6.63 8.96
C LEU A 97 0.79 5.57 8.46
N PHE A 98 0.45 4.62 9.33
CA PHE A 98 -0.50 3.55 9.02
C PHE A 98 -1.66 3.61 10.01
N PHE A 99 -2.87 3.69 9.48
CA PHE A 99 -4.10 3.72 10.26
C PHE A 99 -4.90 2.44 10.02
N GLY A 100 -5.46 1.88 11.09
CA GLY A 100 -6.31 0.70 11.05
C GLY A 100 -7.43 0.84 12.05
N LEU A 101 -8.68 0.76 11.58
CA LEU A 101 -9.84 0.80 12.46
C LEU A 101 -10.12 -0.61 12.98
N LEU A 102 -10.06 -0.77 14.31
CA LEU A 102 -10.65 -1.92 14.97
C LEU A 102 -12.17 -1.70 14.97
N LYS A 103 -12.90 -2.47 14.14
CA LYS A 103 -14.36 -2.56 14.29
C LYS A 103 -14.61 -3.27 15.62
N ALA A 104 -14.88 -2.50 16.66
CA ALA A 104 -15.45 -3.04 17.88
C ALA A 104 -16.74 -3.76 17.48
N LEU A 105 -16.80 -5.06 17.75
CA LEU A 105 -18.05 -5.81 17.64
C LEU A 105 -19.07 -5.08 18.51
N SER A 106 -20.03 -4.41 17.89
CA SER A 106 -21.24 -3.97 18.58
C SER A 106 -21.90 -5.22 19.16
N LEU A 107 -21.86 -5.34 20.49
CA LEU A 107 -22.58 -6.36 21.26
C LEU A 107 -24.09 -6.26 21.02
#